data_AF-A0A7J4RVB9-F1
#
_entry.id   AF-A0A7J4RVB9-F1
#
_cell.length_a   1.000
_cell.length_b   1.000
_cell.length_c   1.000
_cell.angle_alpha   90.00
_cell.angle_beta   90.00
_cell.angle_gamma   90.00
#
_symmetry.space_group_name_H-M   'P 1'
#
loop_
_entity.id
_entity.type
_entity.pdbx_description
1 polymer ?
#
loop_
_entity_poly.entity_id
_entity_poly.type
_entity_poly.pdbx_seq_one_letter_code
_entity_poly.pdbx_strand_id
1 'polypeptide(L)'
;MYKPTGITQIASKLIKGDLVKIGGGIRKASKNHNRTLNVEFLRVLELEKNLKMINPFCYVCKKRMKSKGKNQDFECVKCKRTSERKTLEEIPREIEKRLYLPIMSAHRHLTRPLQRIGKSNKKINFSDSKKWFHVSPPKKNHFTEIIIKTRNSVLE
;
A
#
# COMPACT_ATOMS: atom_id res chain seq x y z
N MET A 1 -2.68 -11.64 1.88
CA MET A 1 -3.59 -11.18 0.82
C MET A 1 -3.77 -12.29 -0.20
N TYR A 2 -4.98 -12.51 -0.70
CA TYR A 2 -5.23 -13.59 -1.67
C TYR A 2 -4.83 -13.16 -3.09
N LYS A 3 -4.11 -14.03 -3.81
CA LYS A 3 -3.65 -13.82 -5.19
C LYS A 3 -4.73 -13.32 -6.16
N PRO A 4 -5.97 -13.85 -6.18
CA PRO A 4 -7.00 -13.41 -7.14
C PRO A 4 -7.53 -11.99 -6.91
N THR A 5 -7.17 -11.31 -5.82
CA THR A 5 -7.72 -9.98 -5.52
C THR A 5 -7.12 -8.86 -6.38
N GLY A 6 -5.93 -9.04 -6.96
CA GLY A 6 -5.19 -7.98 -7.67
C GLY A 6 -4.56 -6.92 -6.73
N ILE A 7 -5.02 -6.81 -5.49
CA ILE A 7 -4.45 -5.92 -4.46
C ILE A 7 -3.01 -6.32 -4.12
N THR A 8 -2.64 -7.58 -4.31
CA THR A 8 -1.27 -8.09 -4.06
C THR A 8 -0.20 -7.32 -4.84
N GLN A 9 -0.47 -6.97 -6.11
CA GLN A 9 0.46 -6.20 -6.94
C GLN A 9 0.66 -4.76 -6.44
N ILE A 10 -0.39 -4.17 -5.87
CA ILE A 10 -0.30 -2.83 -5.27
C ILE A 10 0.45 -2.90 -3.95
N ALA A 11 0.15 -3.90 -3.13
CA ALA A 11 0.81 -4.10 -1.85
C ALA A 11 2.32 -4.35 -2.00
N SER A 12 2.76 -5.02 -3.08
CA SER A 12 4.19 -5.20 -3.36
C SER A 12 4.92 -3.92 -3.76
N LYS A 13 4.20 -2.85 -4.12
CA LYS A 13 4.77 -1.53 -4.43
C LYS A 13 4.89 -0.62 -3.21
N LEU A 14 4.36 -1.03 -2.07
CA LEU A 14 4.52 -0.29 -0.81
C LEU A 14 5.96 -0.40 -0.31
N ILE A 15 6.46 0.68 0.28
CA ILE A 15 7.75 0.71 0.94
C ILE A 15 7.55 0.99 2.43
N LYS A 16 8.62 0.84 3.21
CA LYS A 16 8.65 1.20 4.63
C LYS A 16 8.44 2.72 4.78
N GLY A 17 7.64 3.14 5.76
CA GLY A 17 7.25 4.53 5.97
C GLY A 17 5.84 4.88 5.45
N ASP A 18 5.35 4.18 4.42
CA ASP A 18 4.02 4.37 3.85
C ASP A 18 2.92 4.25 4.92
N LEU A 19 1.95 5.17 4.86
CA LEU A 19 0.77 5.15 5.70
C LEU A 19 -0.41 4.63 4.89
N VAL A 20 -0.94 3.47 5.29
CA VAL A 20 -2.05 2.82 4.59
C VAL A 20 -3.18 2.48 5.54
N LYS A 21 -4.41 2.63 5.07
CA LYS A 21 -5.62 2.14 5.72
C LYS A 21 -6.08 0.89 4.99
N ILE A 22 -6.16 -0.23 5.69
CA ILE A 22 -6.65 -1.50 5.15
C ILE A 22 -7.90 -1.93 5.89
N GLY A 23 -8.73 -2.73 5.24
CA GLY A 23 -9.83 -3.38 5.94
C GLY A 23 -10.31 -4.64 5.25
N GLY A 24 -11.10 -5.40 5.99
CA GLY A 24 -11.66 -6.67 5.53
C GLY A 24 -12.00 -7.59 6.71
N GLY A 25 -12.22 -8.87 6.41
CA GLY A 25 -12.60 -9.87 7.41
C GLY A 25 -11.40 -10.44 8.18
N ILE A 26 -11.55 -10.60 9.50
CA ILE A 26 -10.56 -11.29 10.34
C ILE A 26 -10.94 -12.76 10.46
N ARG A 27 -10.02 -13.66 10.05
CA ARG A 27 -10.11 -15.08 10.36
C ARG A 27 -9.59 -15.30 11.77
N LYS A 28 -10.40 -15.94 12.63
CA LYS A 28 -9.97 -16.37 13.97
C LYS A 28 -8.78 -17.33 13.86
N ALA A 29 -7.91 -17.31 14.86
CA ALA A 29 -6.84 -18.29 14.94
C ALA A 29 -7.45 -19.71 15.07
N SER A 30 -6.83 -20.69 14.44
CA SER A 30 -7.10 -22.11 14.59
C SER A 30 -5.81 -22.84 14.96
N LYS A 31 -5.89 -24.13 15.32
CA LYS A 31 -4.72 -24.95 15.67
C LYS A 31 -3.58 -24.86 14.64
N ASN A 32 -3.95 -24.72 13.35
CA ASN A 32 -2.99 -24.73 12.24
C ASN A 32 -2.72 -23.35 11.64
N HIS A 33 -3.45 -22.30 12.06
CA HIS A 33 -3.35 -20.98 11.42
C HIS A 33 -3.51 -19.85 12.44
N ASN A 34 -2.57 -18.91 12.37
CA ASN A 34 -2.67 -17.67 13.13
C ASN A 34 -3.84 -16.81 12.68
N ARG A 35 -4.27 -15.91 13.58
CA ARG A 35 -5.25 -14.88 13.25
C ARG A 35 -4.76 -14.08 12.04
N THR A 36 -5.57 -14.03 11.00
CA THR A 36 -5.18 -13.42 9.71
C THR A 36 -6.23 -12.42 9.27
N LEU A 37 -5.78 -11.25 8.79
CA LEU A 37 -6.65 -10.27 8.15
C LEU A 37 -6.72 -10.55 6.64
N ASN A 38 -7.93 -10.84 6.17
CA ASN A 38 -8.22 -10.96 4.76
C ASN A 38 -8.53 -9.57 4.21
N VAL A 39 -7.52 -8.94 3.62
CA VAL A 39 -7.65 -7.58 3.09
C VAL A 39 -8.61 -7.57 1.90
N GLU A 40 -9.66 -6.76 2.01
CA GLU A 40 -10.70 -6.53 1.03
C GLU A 40 -10.60 -5.15 0.39
N PHE A 41 -9.88 -4.20 1.02
CA PHE A 41 -9.50 -2.94 0.41
C PHE A 41 -8.19 -2.41 1.00
N LEU A 42 -7.49 -1.60 0.22
CA LEU A 42 -6.27 -0.90 0.65
C LEU A 42 -6.35 0.56 0.19
N ARG A 43 -6.27 1.50 1.13
CA ARG A 43 -6.21 2.93 0.84
C ARG A 43 -4.85 3.46 1.23
N VAL A 44 -4.13 4.01 0.28
CA VAL A 44 -2.89 4.73 0.55
C VAL A 44 -3.26 6.12 1.04
N LEU A 45 -2.82 6.46 2.25
CA LEU A 45 -3.01 7.78 2.85
C LEU A 45 -1.79 8.67 2.58
N GLU A 46 -0.59 8.12 2.82
CA GLU A 46 0.67 8.82 2.60
C GLU A 46 1.69 7.86 1.96
N LEU A 47 2.52 8.41 1.08
CA LEU A 47 3.60 7.70 0.41
C LEU A 47 4.92 8.30 0.88
N GLU A 48 5.80 7.44 1.33
CA GLU A 48 7.17 7.80 1.69
C GLU A 48 8.01 8.03 0.42
N LYS A 49 9.00 8.92 0.52
CA LYS A 49 9.91 9.22 -0.60
C LYS A 49 10.84 8.03 -0.85
N ASN A 50 10.88 7.55 -2.09
CA ASN A 50 11.79 6.49 -2.48
C ASN A 50 13.16 7.08 -2.87
N LEU A 51 14.02 7.28 -1.89
CA LEU A 51 15.34 7.87 -2.09
C LEU A 51 16.39 6.79 -2.37
N LYS A 52 17.21 7.00 -3.42
CA LYS A 52 18.33 6.14 -3.75
C LYS A 52 19.64 6.91 -3.78
N MET A 53 20.67 6.30 -3.19
CA MET A 53 22.04 6.79 -3.28
C MET A 53 22.65 6.41 -4.62
N ILE A 54 22.92 7.42 -5.42
CA ILE A 54 23.39 7.30 -6.80
C ILE A 54 24.74 7.97 -6.98
N ASN A 55 25.46 7.56 -8.02
CA ASN A 55 26.68 8.28 -8.41
C ASN A 55 26.32 9.71 -8.86
N PRO A 56 27.13 10.71 -8.50
CA PRO A 56 26.86 12.10 -8.84
C PRO A 56 26.96 12.36 -10.34
N PHE A 57 26.36 13.46 -10.78
CA PHE A 57 26.57 13.99 -12.12
C PHE A 57 27.80 14.90 -12.16
N CYS A 58 28.53 14.86 -13.28
CA CYS A 58 29.57 15.85 -13.54
C CYS A 58 28.95 17.23 -13.76
N TYR A 59 29.37 18.24 -13.01
CA TYR A 59 28.81 19.60 -13.10
C TYR A 59 29.02 20.27 -14.47
N VAL A 60 29.99 19.80 -15.27
CA VAL A 60 30.29 20.37 -16.59
C VAL A 60 29.57 19.65 -17.72
N CYS A 61 29.71 18.33 -17.82
CA CYS A 61 29.12 17.58 -18.94
C CYS A 61 27.79 16.90 -18.62
N LYS A 62 27.32 17.01 -17.36
CA LYS A 62 26.07 16.41 -16.85
C LYS A 62 25.95 14.89 -17.06
N LYS A 63 27.06 14.19 -17.37
CA LYS A 63 27.11 12.72 -17.43
C LYS A 63 27.32 12.15 -16.03
N ARG A 64 26.77 10.95 -15.79
CA ARG A 64 26.95 10.21 -14.53
C ARG A 64 28.43 9.83 -14.34
N MET A 65 28.97 10.08 -13.15
CA MET A 65 30.36 9.75 -12.82
C MET A 65 30.51 8.26 -12.48
N LYS A 66 31.68 7.68 -12.74
CA LYS A 66 32.00 6.29 -12.37
C LYS A 66 32.70 6.27 -11.01
N SER A 67 32.51 5.20 -10.24
CA SER A 67 33.27 5.02 -9.00
C SER A 67 34.73 4.67 -9.32
N LYS A 68 35.69 5.21 -8.58
CA LYS A 68 37.11 4.80 -8.63
C LYS A 68 37.40 3.53 -7.83
N GLY A 69 36.50 3.13 -6.92
CA GLY A 69 36.71 1.97 -6.06
C GLY A 69 35.92 2.06 -4.76
N LYS A 70 36.12 1.08 -3.88
CA LYS A 70 35.55 1.12 -2.52
C LYS A 70 36.23 2.25 -1.73
N ASN A 71 35.43 3.11 -1.09
CA ASN A 71 35.89 4.27 -0.30
C ASN A 71 36.76 5.29 -1.07
N GLN A 72 36.61 5.33 -2.40
CA GLN A 72 37.25 6.33 -3.25
C GLN A 72 36.19 7.23 -3.92
N ASP A 73 36.68 8.31 -4.52
CA ASP A 73 35.86 9.29 -5.21
C ASP A 73 35.20 8.74 -6.49
N PHE A 74 34.27 9.52 -7.03
CA PHE A 74 33.69 9.32 -8.34
C PHE A 74 34.42 10.17 -9.37
N GLU A 75 34.77 9.62 -10.54
CA GLU A 75 35.40 10.34 -11.64
C GLU A 75 34.48 10.48 -12.86
N CYS A 76 34.50 11.65 -13.48
CA CYS A 76 33.92 11.82 -14.80
C CYS A 76 34.88 11.27 -15.88
N VAL A 77 34.45 10.26 -16.63
CA VAL A 77 35.23 9.68 -17.73
C VAL A 77 35.63 10.73 -18.78
N LYS A 78 34.76 11.71 -19.06
CA LYS A 78 35.02 12.74 -20.09
C LYS A 78 35.85 13.92 -19.58
N CYS A 79 35.57 14.40 -18.37
CA CYS A 79 36.15 15.64 -17.85
C CYS A 79 37.25 15.44 -16.81
N LYS A 80 37.48 14.20 -16.35
CA LYS A 80 38.47 13.83 -15.33
C LYS A 80 38.34 14.47 -13.95
N ARG A 81 37.27 15.24 -13.73
CA ARG A 81 36.92 15.80 -12.42
C ARG A 81 36.43 14.71 -11.47
N THR A 82 36.64 14.93 -10.18
CA THR A 82 36.22 14.05 -9.10
C THR A 82 35.07 14.62 -8.29
N SER A 83 34.36 13.75 -7.57
CA SER A 83 33.36 14.09 -6.57
C SER A 83 33.43 13.06 -5.46
N GLU A 84 33.42 13.48 -4.21
CA GLU A 84 33.67 12.60 -3.06
C GLU A 84 32.43 11.78 -2.66
N ARG A 85 31.23 12.36 -2.82
CA ARG A 85 30.00 11.81 -2.26
C ARG A 85 29.00 11.41 -3.35
N LYS A 86 28.22 10.39 -3.02
CA LYS A 86 26.98 10.04 -3.74
C LYS A 86 25.93 11.13 -3.53
N THR A 87 25.02 11.24 -4.48
CA THR A 87 23.88 12.14 -4.40
C THR A 87 22.63 11.34 -4.04
N LEU A 88 21.69 11.97 -3.32
CA LEU A 88 20.35 11.44 -3.12
C LEU A 88 19.47 11.81 -4.32
N GLU A 89 18.82 10.81 -4.91
CA GLU A 89 17.84 11.02 -5.98
C GLU A 89 16.51 10.37 -5.59
N GLU A 90 15.43 11.11 -5.76
CA GLU A 90 14.07 10.59 -5.55
C GLU A 90 13.63 9.83 -6.80
N ILE A 91 13.27 8.55 -6.61
CA ILE A 91 12.79 7.68 -7.68
C ILE A 91 11.27 7.77 -7.73
N PRO A 92 10.68 8.07 -8.90
CA PRO A 92 9.24 8.11 -9.05
C PRO A 92 8.65 6.73 -8.75
N ARG A 93 7.52 6.72 -8.04
CA ARG A 93 6.84 5.49 -7.63
C ARG A 93 5.63 5.21 -8.52
N GLU A 94 5.42 3.95 -8.86
CA GLU A 94 4.27 3.48 -9.64
C GLU A 94 3.03 3.16 -8.76
N ILE A 95 2.84 3.92 -7.68
CA ILE A 95 1.71 3.79 -6.76
C ILE A 95 1.23 5.20 -6.38
N GLU A 96 -0.09 5.34 -6.20
CA GLU A 96 -0.76 6.61 -5.98
C GLU A 96 -1.51 6.61 -4.64
N LYS A 97 -1.75 7.82 -4.11
CA LYS A 97 -2.55 8.04 -2.91
C LYS A 97 -4.04 7.87 -3.22
N ARG A 98 -4.52 6.63 -3.30
CA ARG A 98 -5.92 6.31 -3.61
C ARG A 98 -6.43 5.06 -2.90
N LEU A 99 -7.71 4.78 -3.06
CA LEU A 99 -8.31 3.52 -2.68
C LEU A 99 -8.13 2.48 -3.80
N TYR A 100 -7.60 1.34 -3.41
CA TYR A 100 -7.48 0.14 -4.23
C TYR A 100 -8.49 -0.90 -3.73
N LEU A 101 -9.39 -1.27 -4.64
CA LEU A 101 -10.36 -2.35 -4.47
C LEU A 101 -9.89 -3.57 -5.26
N PRO A 102 -10.40 -4.76 -4.91
CA PRO A 102 -10.10 -5.96 -5.66
C PRO A 102 -10.72 -5.87 -7.05
N ILE A 103 -10.27 -6.74 -7.95
CA ILE A 103 -10.95 -6.93 -9.24
C ILE A 103 -12.41 -7.34 -9.00
N MET A 104 -13.32 -6.98 -9.91
CA MET A 104 -14.76 -7.19 -9.73
C MET A 104 -15.13 -8.65 -9.43
N SER A 105 -14.45 -9.62 -10.05
CA SER A 105 -14.66 -11.05 -9.80
C SER A 105 -14.26 -11.52 -8.39
N ALA A 106 -13.46 -10.72 -7.67
CA ALA A 106 -13.02 -11.00 -6.31
C ALA A 106 -13.73 -10.11 -5.26
N HIS A 107 -14.75 -9.34 -5.66
CA HIS A 107 -15.58 -8.61 -4.71
C HIS A 107 -16.42 -9.58 -3.87
N ARG A 108 -16.54 -9.31 -2.58
CA ARG A 108 -17.48 -10.02 -1.71
C ARG A 108 -18.83 -9.34 -1.76
N HIS A 109 -19.88 -10.05 -1.32
CA HIS A 109 -21.24 -9.52 -1.27
C HIS A 109 -21.37 -8.20 -0.49
N LEU A 110 -20.56 -8.02 0.55
CA LEU A 110 -20.57 -6.81 1.38
C LEU A 110 -19.53 -5.76 0.95
N THR A 111 -18.71 -6.06 -0.06
CA THR A 111 -17.73 -5.10 -0.57
C THR A 111 -18.47 -3.91 -1.19
N ARG A 112 -18.17 -2.71 -0.69
CA ARG A 112 -18.74 -1.49 -1.25
C ARG A 112 -18.05 -1.17 -2.57
N PRO A 113 -18.76 -1.14 -3.71
CA PRO A 113 -18.14 -0.89 -5.01
C PRO A 113 -17.70 0.57 -5.14
N LEU A 114 -16.71 0.82 -6.00
CA LEU A 114 -16.06 2.13 -6.18
C LEU A 114 -17.08 3.23 -6.52
N GLN A 115 -18.07 2.91 -7.36
CA GLN A 115 -19.14 3.79 -7.82
C GLN A 115 -20.05 4.31 -6.70
N ARG A 116 -20.00 3.67 -5.52
CA ARG A 116 -20.78 4.04 -4.34
C ARG A 116 -19.97 4.77 -3.28
N ILE A 117 -18.68 5.01 -3.49
CA ILE A 117 -17.87 5.80 -2.55
C ILE A 117 -18.41 7.23 -2.50
N GLY A 118 -18.47 7.81 -1.30
CA GLY A 118 -19.02 9.15 -1.07
C GLY A 118 -20.55 9.25 -1.03
N LYS A 119 -21.27 8.18 -1.36
CA LYS A 119 -22.75 8.14 -1.23
C LYS A 119 -23.14 7.65 0.16
N SER A 120 -24.24 8.11 0.75
CA SER A 120 -24.82 7.49 1.96
C SER A 120 -25.97 6.56 1.58
N ASN A 121 -26.20 5.50 2.36
CA ASN A 121 -27.44 4.73 2.22
C ASN A 121 -28.58 5.57 2.80
N LYS A 122 -29.69 5.71 2.08
CA LYS A 122 -30.92 6.23 2.66
C LYS A 122 -31.34 5.29 3.80
N LYS A 123 -31.69 5.84 4.96
CA LYS A 123 -32.26 5.04 6.04
C LYS A 123 -33.63 4.57 5.59
N ILE A 124 -33.78 3.27 5.43
CA ILE A 124 -35.08 2.63 5.19
C ILE A 124 -35.53 2.12 6.55
N ASN A 125 -36.61 2.68 7.07
CA ASN A 125 -37.27 2.14 8.25
C ASN A 125 -38.11 0.96 7.76
N PHE A 126 -37.64 -0.25 8.01
CA PHE A 126 -38.45 -1.45 7.77
C PHE A 126 -39.58 -1.47 8.81
N SER A 127 -40.81 -1.60 8.34
CA SER A 127 -41.95 -1.83 9.23
C SER A 127 -42.02 -3.33 9.53
N ASP A 128 -41.81 -3.71 10.79
CA ASP A 128 -41.95 -5.08 11.29
C ASP A 128 -43.42 -5.57 11.28
N SER A 129 -44.37 -4.77 10.79
CA SER A 129 -45.80 -5.12 10.77
C SER A 129 -46.18 -6.20 9.73
N LYS A 130 -45.25 -6.65 8.88
CA LYS A 130 -45.50 -7.68 7.86
C LYS A 130 -45.10 -9.07 8.37
N LYS A 131 -46.10 -9.95 8.54
CA LYS A 131 -45.97 -11.32 9.10
C LYS A 131 -45.06 -12.31 8.35
N TRP A 132 -44.61 -12.00 7.13
CA TRP A 132 -43.95 -12.98 6.26
C TRP A 132 -42.41 -12.92 6.25
N PHE A 133 -41.79 -12.01 7.01
CA PHE A 133 -40.35 -12.01 7.22
C PHE A 133 -39.99 -11.72 8.68
N HIS A 134 -39.18 -12.59 9.27
CA HIS A 134 -38.60 -12.39 10.59
C HIS A 134 -37.25 -11.68 10.44
N VAL A 135 -37.13 -10.45 10.94
CA VAL A 135 -35.85 -9.74 10.99
C VAL A 135 -35.11 -10.16 12.25
N SER A 136 -34.18 -11.11 12.12
CA SER A 136 -33.27 -11.43 13.23
C SER A 136 -32.34 -10.25 13.50
N PRO A 137 -32.02 -9.94 14.78
CA PRO A 137 -31.11 -8.85 15.11
C PRO A 137 -29.76 -9.07 14.41
N PRO A 138 -29.14 -8.02 13.85
CA PRO A 138 -27.91 -8.16 13.09
C PRO A 138 -26.81 -8.76 13.96
N LYS A 139 -26.31 -9.93 13.59
CA LYS A 139 -25.08 -10.47 14.16
C LYS A 139 -23.96 -9.47 13.87
N LYS A 140 -23.19 -9.07 14.89
CA LYS A 140 -22.06 -8.15 14.73
C LYS A 140 -21.02 -8.79 13.80
N ASN A 141 -21.00 -8.36 12.54
CA ASN A 141 -19.90 -8.68 11.64
C ASN A 141 -18.69 -7.83 12.05
N HIS A 142 -17.58 -8.48 12.41
CA HIS A 142 -16.33 -7.80 12.73
C HIS A 142 -15.62 -7.35 11.45
N PHE A 143 -16.20 -6.38 10.74
CA PHE A 143 -15.46 -5.63 9.74
C PHE A 143 -14.50 -4.71 10.49
N THR A 144 -13.21 -4.87 10.23
CA THR A 144 -12.17 -4.10 10.93
C THR A 144 -11.42 -3.26 9.92
N GLU A 145 -11.26 -1.98 10.24
CA GLU A 145 -10.35 -1.08 9.54
C GLU A 145 -9.12 -0.85 10.41
N ILE A 146 -7.93 -0.97 9.83
CA ILE A 146 -6.66 -0.79 10.53
C ILE A 146 -5.83 0.21 9.74
N ILE A 147 -5.30 1.21 10.43
CA ILE A 147 -4.29 2.11 9.88
C ILE A 147 -2.93 1.54 10.25
N ILE A 148 -2.10 1.30 9.25
CA ILE A 148 -0.75 0.75 9.41
C ILE A 148 0.23 1.74 8.82
N LYS A 149 1.22 2.12 9.63
CA LYS A 149 2.47 2.68 9.12
C LYS A 149 3.44 1.53 8.91
N THR A 150 3.89 1.32 7.67
CA THR A 150 4.81 0.22 7.36
C THR A 150 6.12 0.45 8.13
N ARG A 151 6.38 -0.38 9.15
CA ARG A 151 7.53 -0.19 10.04
C ARG A 151 8.84 -0.55 9.34
N ASN A 152 9.91 0.09 9.80
CA ASN A 152 11.25 -0.46 9.64
C ASN A 152 11.30 -1.81 10.36
N SER A 153 11.57 -2.89 9.62
CA SER A 153 12.14 -4.08 10.25
C SER A 153 13.55 -3.68 10.69
N VAL A 154 13.67 -3.19 11.92
CA VAL A 154 14.90 -3.38 12.68
C VAL A 154 14.92 -4.86 12.99
N LEU A 155 15.66 -5.61 12.18
CA LEU A 155 16.26 -6.83 12.65
C LEU A 155 17.70 -6.41 12.98
N GLU A 156 17.97 -6.36 14.28
CA GLU A 156 19.31 -6.57 14.83
C GLU A 156 19.89 -7.89 14.33
#